data_AF-A0AB33CK71-F1
#
_entry.id   AF-A0AB33CK71-F1
#
_cell.length_a   1.000
_cell.length_b   1.000
_cell.length_c   1.000
_cell.angle_alpha   90.00
_cell.angle_beta   90.00
_cell.angle_gamma   90.00
#
_symmetry.space_group_name_H-M   'P 1'
#
loop_
_entity.id
_entity.type
_entity.pdbx_description
1 polymer ?
#
loop_
_entity_poly.entity_id
_entity_poly.type
_entity_poly.pdbx_seq_one_letter_code
_entity_poly.pdbx_strand_id
1 'polypeptide(L)' 'MSVEEGNQKILRPSAARLLESMRDIGYSFESALADIVDNSISAGASRIEIANDIHPVSGPYLSVLDDGQGMSPDELRMV' A
#
# COMPACT_ATOMS: atom_id res chain seq x y z
N MET A 1 -5.82 50.61 22.25
CA MET A 1 -5.92 49.79 21.02
C MET A 1 -5.11 48.54 21.28
N SER A 2 -5.79 47.49 21.77
CA SER A 2 -5.15 46.22 22.12
C SER A 2 -5.02 45.40 20.85
N VAL A 3 -3.81 44.97 20.53
CA VAL A 3 -3.54 44.14 19.35
C VAL A 3 -3.97 42.71 19.70
N GLU A 4 -4.95 42.17 18.98
CA GLU A 4 -5.30 40.74 19.06
C GLU A 4 -4.18 39.93 18.39
N GLU A 5 -3.46 39.12 19.18
CA GLU A 5 -2.48 38.17 18.67
C GLU A 5 -3.20 37.06 17.89
N GLY A 6 -3.03 37.07 16.57
CA GLY A 6 -3.57 36.05 15.68
C GLY A 6 -2.96 34.68 16.00
N ASN A 7 -3.81 33.77 16.48
CA ASN A 7 -3.43 32.39 16.81
C ASN A 7 -2.99 31.62 15.55
N GLN A 8 -1.69 31.60 15.25
CA GLN A 8 -1.14 30.82 14.15
C GLN A 8 -1.13 29.33 14.52
N LYS A 9 -2.13 28.60 14.00
CA LYS A 9 -2.20 27.15 14.12
C LYS A 9 -1.17 26.50 13.18
N ILE A 10 -0.04 26.07 13.72
CA ILE A 10 0.97 25.29 12.98
C ILE A 10 0.36 23.93 12.63
N LEU A 11 -0.05 23.74 11.37
CA LEU A 11 -0.48 22.46 10.83
C LEU A 11 0.75 21.69 10.34
N ARG A 12 1.27 20.78 11.18
CA ARG A 12 2.32 19.86 10.74
C ARG A 12 1.75 18.94 9.65
N PRO A 13 2.48 18.67 8.55
CA PRO A 13 2.03 17.71 7.55
C PRO A 13 1.73 16.38 8.23
N SER A 14 0.64 15.74 7.85
CA SER A 14 0.41 14.36 8.28
C SER A 14 1.53 13.50 7.71
N ALA A 15 2.34 12.91 8.59
CA ALA A 15 3.40 11.99 8.21
C ALA A 15 2.86 10.83 7.37
N ALA A 16 1.66 10.33 7.71
CA ALA A 16 0.98 9.28 6.94
C ALA A 16 0.65 9.74 5.51
N ARG A 17 0.08 10.95 5.35
CA ARG A 17 -0.23 11.49 4.02
C ARG A 17 1.03 11.79 3.21
N LEU A 18 2.10 12.23 3.87
CA LEU A 18 3.38 12.47 3.21
C LEU A 18 4.03 11.15 2.75
N LEU A 19 3.99 10.11 3.58
CA LEU A 19 4.45 8.77 3.23
C LEU A 19 3.64 8.15 2.09
N GLU A 20 2.32 8.36 2.09
CA GLU A 20 1.42 7.95 1.02
C GLU A 20 1.75 8.66 -0.30
N SER A 21 1.93 9.98 -0.28
CA SER A 21 2.34 10.74 -1.48
C SER A 21 3.76 10.44 -1.97
N MET A 22 4.66 10.00 -1.08
CA MET A 22 6.00 9.56 -1.47
C MET A 22 5.99 8.16 -2.10
N ARG A 23 5.02 7.31 -1.72
CA ARG A 23 4.84 5.97 -2.29
C ARG A 23 4.53 5.99 -3.79
N ASP A 24 3.90 7.06 -4.27
CA ASP A 24 3.58 7.25 -5.70
C ASP A 24 4.79 7.71 -6.54
N ILE A 25 5.88 8.17 -5.91
CA ILE A 25 7.06 8.69 -6.62
C ILE A 25 8.06 7.56 -6.83
N GLY A 26 8.18 7.10 -8.08
CA GLY A 26 9.17 6.09 -8.48
C GLY A 26 8.68 4.65 -8.43
N TYR A 27 7.40 4.43 -8.13
CA TYR A 27 6.74 3.13 -8.29
C TYR A 27 6.21 2.97 -9.71
N SER A 28 6.88 2.14 -10.50
CA SER A 28 6.30 1.65 -11.75
C SER A 28 5.36 0.50 -11.44
N PHE A 29 4.49 0.15 -12.38
CA PHE A 29 3.62 -1.02 -12.22
C PHE A 29 4.45 -2.30 -12.00
N GLU A 30 5.59 -2.40 -12.70
CA GLU A 30 6.52 -3.51 -12.59
C GLU A 30 7.15 -3.59 -11.19
N SER A 31 7.57 -2.45 -10.61
CA SER A 31 8.13 -2.45 -9.26
C SER A 31 7.08 -2.78 -8.20
N ALA A 32 5.86 -2.26 -8.34
CA ALA A 32 4.74 -2.61 -7.46
C ALA A 32 4.45 -4.12 -7.46
N LEU A 33 4.43 -4.73 -8.64
CA LEU A 33 4.20 -6.16 -8.78
C LEU A 33 5.37 -6.97 -8.18
N ALA A 34 6.61 -6.54 -8.42
CA ALA A 34 7.79 -7.19 -7.87
C ALA A 34 7.77 -7.20 -6.33
N ASP A 35 7.41 -6.09 -5.69
CA ASP A 35 7.35 -6.03 -4.23
C ASP A 35 6.31 -6.99 -3.63
N ILE A 36 5.17 -7.17 -4.29
CA ILE A 36 4.17 -8.16 -3.85
C ILE A 36 4.76 -9.57 -3.95
N VAL A 37 5.48 -9.88 -5.03
CA VAL A 37 6.15 -11.18 -5.20
C VAL A 37 7.25 -11.38 -4.15
N ASP A 38 8.04 -10.35 -3.85
CA ASP A 38 9.09 -10.41 -2.83
C ASP A 38 8.51 -10.61 -1.42
N ASN A 39 7.33 -10.05 -1.14
CA ASN A 39 6.60 -10.31 0.10
C ASN A 39 6.17 -11.79 0.20
N SER A 40 5.64 -12.37 -0.88
CA SER A 40 5.29 -13.79 -0.92
C SER A 40 6.53 -14.69 -0.72
N ILE A 41 7.67 -14.37 -1.34
CA ILE A 41 8.94 -15.10 -1.14
C ILE A 41 9.41 -14.99 0.32
N SER A 42 9.34 -13.78 0.90
CA SER A 42 9.72 -13.53 2.30
C SER A 42 8.84 -14.30 3.28
N ALA A 43 7.57 -14.53 2.93
CA ALA A 43 6.61 -15.37 3.67
C ALA A 43 6.82 -16.88 3.45
N GLY A 44 7.82 -17.28 2.66
CA GLY A 44 8.18 -18.68 2.43
C GLY A 44 7.32 -19.40 1.39
N ALA A 45 6.65 -18.67 0.50
CA ALA A 45 5.87 -19.28 -0.58
C ALA A 45 6.75 -20.16 -1.48
N SER A 46 6.24 -21.35 -1.81
CA SER A 46 6.86 -22.29 -2.75
C SER A 46 6.24 -22.18 -4.15
N ARG A 47 5.03 -21.62 -4.23
CA ARG A 47 4.27 -21.40 -5.45
C ARG A 47 3.63 -20.02 -5.40
N ILE A 48 3.90 -19.21 -6.42
CA ILE A 48 3.27 -17.92 -6.64
C ILE A 48 2.62 -17.95 -8.03
N GLU A 49 1.32 -17.67 -8.10
CA GLU A 49 0.54 -17.63 -9.32
C GLU A 49 0.13 -16.20 -9.64
N ILE A 50 0.47 -15.74 -10.84
CA ILE A 50 0.09 -14.42 -11.34
C ILE A 50 -0.86 -14.63 -12.51
N ALA A 51 -2.09 -14.13 -12.36
CA ALA A 51 -3.13 -14.23 -13.38
C ALA A 51 -3.81 -12.88 -13.58
N ASN A 52 -4.35 -12.67 -14.77
CA ASN A 52 -5.20 -11.53 -15.07
C ASN A 52 -6.44 -12.01 -15.82
N ASP A 53 -7.54 -11.31 -15.62
CA ASP A 53 -8.77 -11.52 -16.39
C ASP A 53 -9.62 -10.23 -16.33
N ILE A 54 -10.72 -10.23 -17.07
CA ILE A 54 -11.73 -9.17 -17.06
C ILE A 54 -12.98 -9.72 -16.39
N HIS A 55 -13.21 -9.32 -15.15
CA HIS A 55 -14.43 -9.70 -14.45
C HIS A 55 -15.63 -8.94 -15.06
N PRO A 56 -16.78 -9.59 -15.34
CA PRO A 56 -17.89 -8.98 -16.07
C PRO A 56 -18.47 -7.71 -15.43
N VAL A 57 -18.30 -7.53 -14.12
CA VAL A 57 -18.87 -6.39 -13.38
C VAL A 57 -17.80 -5.44 -12.85
N SER A 58 -16.68 -5.96 -12.35
CA SER A 58 -15.64 -5.15 -11.69
C SER A 58 -14.50 -4.75 -12.62
N GLY A 59 -14.52 -5.20 -13.88
CA GLY A 59 -13.52 -4.84 -14.89
C GLY A 59 -12.23 -5.67 -14.79
N PRO A 60 -11.14 -5.20 -15.42
CA PRO A 60 -9.87 -5.91 -15.45
C PRO A 60 -9.26 -6.01 -14.05
N TYR A 61 -8.66 -7.15 -13.76
CA TYR A 61 -7.89 -7.36 -12.53
C TYR A 61 -6.59 -8.13 -12.81
N LEU A 62 -5.64 -7.94 -11.90
CA LEU A 62 -4.46 -8.77 -11.74
C LEU A 62 -4.54 -9.41 -10.36
N SER A 63 -4.31 -10.72 -10.27
CA SER A 63 -4.27 -11.46 -9.02
C SER A 63 -2.89 -12.07 -8.83
N VAL A 64 -2.34 -11.92 -7.63
CA VAL A 64 -1.13 -12.60 -7.15
C VAL A 64 -1.56 -13.50 -6.00
N LEU A 65 -1.43 -14.81 -6.18
CA LEU A 65 -1.81 -15.83 -5.19
C LEU A 65 -0.57 -16.61 -4.79
N ASP A 66 -0.31 -16.71 -3.50
CA ASP A 66 0.80 -17.49 -2.96
C ASP A 66 0.34 -18.51 -1.91
N ASP A 67 1.21 -19.47 -1.63
CA ASP A 67 1.04 -20.51 -0.60
C ASP A 67 1.93 -20.26 0.64
N GLY A 68 2.39 -19.02 0.84
CA GLY A 68 3.22 -18.62 1.96
C GLY A 68 2.46 -18.49 3.27
N GLN A 69 3.17 -18.06 4.32
CA GLN A 69 2.54 -17.71 5.59
C GLN A 69 1.77 -16.40 5.45
N GLY A 70 0.44 -16.52 5.33
CA GLY A 70 -0.47 -15.37 5.34
C GLY A 70 -0.50 -14.65 6.69
N MET A 71 -1.27 -13.56 6.73
CA MET A 71 -1.42 -12.71 7.92
C MET A 71 -2.66 -13.09 8.73
N SER A 72 -2.55 -13.03 10.05
CA SER A 72 -3.70 -13.06 10.95
C SER A 72 -4.51 -11.76 10.85
N PRO A 73 -5.77 -11.75 11.34
CA PRO A 73 -6.59 -10.53 11.34
C PRO A 73 -6.00 -9.36 12.13
N ASP A 74 -5.16 -9.62 13.13
CA ASP A 74 -4.50 -8.57 13.91
C ASP A 74 -3.33 -7.95 13.14
N GLU A 75 -2.51 -8.76 12.47
CA GLU A 75 -1.42 -8.29 11.61
C GLU A 75 -1.94 -7.43 10.45
N LEU A 76 -3.09 -7.79 9.88
CA LEU A 76 -3.76 -7.02 8.82
C LEU A 76 -4.27 -5.64 9.27
N ARG A 77 -4.48 -5.41 10.57
CA ARG A 77 -4.96 -4.13 11.11
C ARG A 77 -3.85 -3.18 11.51
N MET A 78 -2.60 -3.65 11.54
CA MET A 78 -1.45 -2.88 12.01
C MET A 78 -0.72 -2.10 10.90
N VAL A 79 -1.24 -2.14 9.67
CA VAL A 79 -0.71 -1.42 8.49
C VAL A 79 -1.25 0.00 8.36
#